data_AF-A0A9E5TAJ4-F1
#
_entry.id   AF-A0A9E5TAJ4-F1
#
_cell.length_a   1.000
_cell.length_b   1.000
_cell.length_c   1.000
_cell.angle_alpha   90.00
_cell.angle_beta   90.00
_cell.angle_gamma   90.00
#
_symmetry.space_group_name_H-M   'P 1'
#
loop_
_entity.id
_entity.type
_entity.pdbx_description
1 polymer ?
#
loop_
_entity_poly.entity_id
_entity_poly.type
_entity_poly.pdbx_seq_one_letter_code
_entity_poly.pdbx_strand_id
1 'polypeptide(L)'
;TANALANDTDPDTTDVLSVTAINTVGTIGLVSDNGDGTFTYDPNGQFDYLAVGESATDTFSYTVSDGNGGSDTATVTITITGVN
;
A
#
# COMPACT_ATOMS: atom_id res chain seq x y z
N THR A 1 -9.21 -3.10 1.42
CA THR A 1 -8.50 -2.05 2.17
C THR A 1 -7.38 -2.69 2.94
N ALA A 2 -6.22 -2.04 3.01
CA ALA A 2 -5.06 -2.48 3.79
C ALA A 2 -4.62 -1.37 4.75
N ASN A 3 -4.11 -1.73 5.93
CA ASN A 3 -3.59 -0.77 6.92
C ASN A 3 -2.05 -0.84 6.88
N ALA A 4 -1.41 0.26 6.51
CA ALA A 4 0.05 0.35 6.48
C ALA A 4 0.64 0.46 7.88
N LEU A 5 0.08 1.32 8.72
CA LEU A 5 0.58 1.57 10.08
C LEU A 5 0.56 0.32 10.98
N ALA A 6 -0.32 -0.64 10.70
CA ALA A 6 -0.33 -1.93 11.41
C ALA A 6 0.91 -2.80 11.13
N ASN A 7 1.66 -2.53 10.06
CA ASN A 7 2.85 -3.27 9.67
C ASN A 7 4.16 -2.53 10.03
N ASP A 8 4.07 -1.33 10.60
CA ASP A 8 5.21 -0.50 10.99
C ASP A 8 5.36 -0.44 12.52
N THR A 9 6.60 -0.24 12.99
CA THR A 9 6.93 -0.16 14.41
C THR A 9 7.96 0.92 14.66
N ASP A 10 7.76 1.72 15.72
CA ASP A 10 8.75 2.67 16.23
C ASP A 10 9.37 2.15 17.53
N PRO A 11 10.72 2.20 17.69
CA PRO A 11 11.37 1.93 18.98
C PRO A 11 10.90 2.85 20.13
N ASP A 12 10.54 4.09 19.85
CA ASP A 12 9.85 4.99 20.80
C ASP A 12 8.33 4.79 20.70
N THR A 13 7.83 3.91 21.57
CA THR A 13 6.39 3.56 21.60
C THR A 13 5.46 4.70 22.01
N THR A 14 5.99 5.88 22.38
CA THR A 14 5.16 7.05 22.70
C THR A 14 4.83 7.91 21.48
N ASP A 15 5.48 7.65 20.35
CA ASP A 15 5.26 8.36 19.10
C ASP A 15 4.05 7.81 18.33
N VAL A 16 3.35 8.72 17.64
CA VAL A 16 2.21 8.37 16.80
C VAL A 16 2.67 8.36 15.36
N LEU A 17 2.78 7.16 14.77
CA LEU A 17 3.11 7.02 13.37
C LEU A 17 2.00 7.56 12.47
N SER A 18 2.40 8.23 11.39
CA SER A 18 1.49 8.72 10.36
C SER A 18 2.06 8.49 8.96
N VAL A 19 1.19 8.19 8.00
CA VAL A 19 1.58 8.15 6.58
C VAL A 19 1.67 9.58 6.08
N THR A 20 2.81 9.95 5.50
CA THR A 20 3.09 11.32 5.05
C THR A 20 3.19 11.44 3.52
N ALA A 21 3.43 10.34 2.82
CA ALA A 21 3.47 10.31 1.36
C ALA A 21 3.09 8.93 0.81
N ILE A 22 2.51 8.93 -0.40
CA ILE A 22 2.29 7.74 -1.22
C ILE A 22 2.91 7.99 -2.59
N ASN A 23 3.59 6.98 -3.12
CA ASN A 23 4.10 6.97 -4.48
C ASN A 23 3.47 5.80 -5.26
N THR A 24 2.63 6.15 -6.23
CA THR A 24 1.93 5.21 -7.12
C THR A 24 2.55 5.18 -8.52
N VAL A 25 3.76 5.72 -8.70
CA VAL A 25 4.44 5.69 -10.00
C VAL A 25 4.74 4.24 -10.36
N GLY A 26 4.18 3.79 -11.48
CA GLY A 26 4.34 2.42 -11.97
C GLY A 26 3.27 1.44 -11.47
N THR A 27 2.38 1.87 -10.57
CA THR A 27 1.20 1.09 -10.18
C THR A 27 0.22 0.99 -11.34
N ILE A 28 -0.28 -0.21 -11.62
CA ILE A 28 -1.18 -0.50 -12.74
C ILE A 28 -2.63 -0.19 -12.39
N GLY A 29 -3.05 -0.58 -11.19
CA GLY A 29 -4.36 -0.27 -10.63
C GLY A 29 -4.45 1.15 -10.06
N LEU A 30 -5.57 1.44 -9.42
CA LEU A 30 -5.82 2.72 -8.74
C LEU A 30 -5.61 2.54 -7.24
N VAL A 31 -4.74 3.37 -6.66
CA VAL A 31 -4.53 3.44 -5.20
C VAL A 31 -5.14 4.73 -4.69
N SER A 32 -5.95 4.63 -3.64
CA SER A 32 -6.52 5.78 -2.91
C SER A 32 -6.01 5.79 -1.47
N ASP A 33 -5.48 6.93 -1.04
CA ASP A 33 -5.19 7.23 0.36
C ASP A 33 -6.48 7.58 1.10
N ASN A 34 -6.75 6.90 2.21
CA ASN A 34 -7.91 7.22 3.04
C ASN A 34 -7.58 8.28 4.11
N GLY A 35 -6.31 8.66 4.27
CA GLY A 35 -5.84 9.71 5.20
C GLY A 35 -5.79 9.29 6.67
N ASP A 36 -6.05 8.02 6.96
CA ASP A 36 -6.02 7.42 8.30
C ASP A 36 -4.94 6.32 8.43
N GLY A 37 -4.00 6.29 7.48
CA GLY A 37 -2.97 5.24 7.37
C GLY A 37 -3.46 3.96 6.68
N THR A 38 -4.71 3.93 6.21
CA THR A 38 -5.23 2.86 5.35
C THR A 38 -5.30 3.27 3.89
N PHE A 39 -5.20 2.28 3.01
CA PHE A 39 -5.27 2.46 1.56
C PHE A 39 -6.31 1.54 0.94
N THR A 40 -6.87 2.00 -0.17
CA THR A 40 -7.76 1.23 -1.04
C THR A 40 -7.07 0.99 -2.38
N TYR A 41 -7.10 -0.26 -2.85
CA TYR A 41 -6.60 -0.65 -4.18
C TYR A 41 -7.77 -1.15 -5.02
N ASP A 42 -7.90 -0.61 -6.22
CA ASP A 42 -8.85 -1.04 -7.25
C ASP A 42 -8.06 -1.50 -8.49
N PRO A 43 -8.13 -2.78 -8.87
CA PRO A 43 -7.51 -3.28 -10.11
C PRO A 43 -7.99 -2.55 -11.38
N ASN A 44 -9.14 -1.87 -11.33
CA ASN A 44 -9.73 -1.08 -12.40
C ASN A 44 -9.86 -1.84 -13.75
N GLY A 45 -10.18 -3.14 -13.68
CA GLY A 45 -10.30 -4.02 -14.85
C GLY A 45 -8.99 -4.36 -15.56
N GLN A 46 -7.85 -3.86 -15.09
CA GLN A 46 -6.55 -4.00 -15.76
C GLN A 46 -6.04 -5.45 -15.77
N PHE A 47 -6.63 -6.33 -14.96
CA PHE A 47 -6.21 -7.72 -14.78
C PHE A 47 -7.32 -8.74 -15.15
N ASP A 48 -8.39 -8.30 -15.80
CA ASP A 48 -9.52 -9.15 -16.18
C ASP A 48 -9.14 -10.23 -17.21
N TYR A 49 -7.95 -10.13 -17.80
CA TYR A 49 -7.39 -11.13 -18.71
C TYR A 49 -6.86 -12.38 -17.99
N LEU A 50 -6.68 -12.35 -16.66
CA LEU A 50 -6.12 -13.47 -15.90
C LEU A 50 -7.15 -14.60 -15.76
N ALA A 51 -6.80 -15.80 -16.23
CA ALA A 51 -7.61 -17.01 -16.08
C ALA A 51 -7.52 -17.60 -14.66
N VAL A 52 -8.43 -18.52 -14.32
CA VAL A 52 -8.34 -19.31 -13.09
C VAL A 52 -6.95 -19.95 -12.93
N GLY A 53 -6.30 -19.62 -11.81
CA GLY A 53 -4.97 -20.14 -11.46
C GLY A 53 -3.80 -19.25 -11.93
N GLU A 54 -4.07 -18.19 -12.68
CA GLU A 54 -3.08 -17.17 -13.00
C GLU A 54 -3.04 -16.07 -11.93
N SER A 55 -1.90 -15.40 -11.81
CA SER A 55 -1.74 -14.27 -10.90
C SER A 55 -0.80 -13.21 -11.47
N ALA A 56 -1.07 -11.96 -11.13
CA ALA A 56 -0.18 -10.84 -11.38
C ALA A 56 0.13 -10.10 -10.08
N THR A 57 1.20 -9.32 -10.09
CA THR A 57 1.57 -8.45 -8.96
C THR A 57 1.55 -7.00 -9.39
N ASP A 58 1.11 -6.14 -8.48
CA ASP A 58 1.18 -4.70 -8.60
C ASP A 58 1.78 -4.11 -7.32
N THR A 59 2.43 -2.96 -7.42
CA THR A 59 3.14 -2.38 -6.26
C THR A 59 2.98 -0.87 -6.19
N PHE A 60 3.05 -0.36 -4.97
CA PHE A 60 3.21 1.06 -4.67
C PHE A 60 4.03 1.21 -3.38
N SER A 61 4.56 2.39 -3.09
CA SER A 61 5.25 2.65 -1.83
C SER A 61 4.59 3.76 -1.02
N TYR A 62 4.83 3.73 0.29
CA TYR A 62 4.38 4.76 1.23
C TYR A 62 5.51 5.12 2.19
N THR A 63 5.44 6.33 2.72
CA THR A 63 6.38 6.84 3.73
C THR A 63 5.65 7.10 5.04
N VAL A 64 6.16 6.56 6.13
CA VAL A 64 5.70 6.84 7.50
C VAL A 64 6.66 7.80 8.20
N SER A 65 6.14 8.59 9.14
CA SER A 65 6.93 9.43 10.04
C SER A 65 6.45 9.28 11.48
N ASP A 66 7.40 9.37 12.41
CA ASP A 66 7.20 9.41 13.86
C ASP A 66 6.74 10.78 14.39
N GLY A 67 6.76 11.83 13.55
CA GLY A 67 6.46 13.20 13.95
C GLY A 67 7.59 13.91 14.72
N ASN A 68 8.71 13.22 14.98
CA ASN A 68 9.89 13.72 15.68
C ASN A 68 11.16 13.75 14.80
N GLY A 69 11.01 13.46 13.51
CA GLY A 69 12.06 13.59 12.50
C GLY A 69 12.59 12.26 11.97
N GLY A 70 12.12 11.14 12.51
CA GLY A 70 12.26 9.82 11.92
C GLY A 70 11.23 9.59 10.81
N SER A 71 11.67 8.87 9.78
CA SER A 71 10.81 8.40 8.70
C SER A 71 11.33 7.10 8.12
N ASP A 72 10.42 6.31 7.58
CA ASP A 72 10.73 5.08 6.85
C ASP A 72 9.85 4.97 5.60
N THR A 73 10.33 4.23 4.60
CA THR A 73 9.58 3.98 3.36
C THR A 73 9.45 2.49 3.11
N ALA A 74 8.21 2.04 2.98
CA ALA A 74 7.87 0.65 2.74
C ALA A 74 7.15 0.47 1.40
N THR A 75 7.25 -0.75 0.86
CA THR A 75 6.61 -1.13 -0.41
C THR A 75 5.44 -2.07 -0.14
N VAL A 76 4.27 -1.72 -0.67
CA VAL A 76 3.09 -2.59 -0.69
C VAL A 76 3.15 -3.43 -1.96
N THR A 77 3.01 -4.74 -1.80
CA THR A 77 2.85 -5.68 -2.91
C THR A 77 1.43 -6.23 -2.89
N ILE A 78 0.68 -6.00 -3.97
CA ILE A 78 -0.63 -6.59 -4.20
C ILE A 78 -0.46 -7.80 -5.11
N THR A 79 -1.03 -8.94 -4.73
CA THR A 79 -1.19 -10.10 -5.60
C THR A 79 -2.63 -10.19 -6.07
N ILE A 80 -2.84 -10.15 -7.37
CA ILE A 80 -4.13 -10.29 -8.03
C ILE A 80 -4.24 -11.71 -8.56
N THR A 81 -5.29 -12.44 -8.19
CA THR A 81 -5.56 -13.79 -8.67
C THR A 81 -6.69 -13.77 -9.69
N GLY A 82 -6.45 -14.37 -10.85
CA GLY A 82 -7.44 -14.53 -11.91
C GLY A 82 -8.57 -15.48 -11.52
N VAL A 83 -9.78 -15.14 -11.94
CA VAL A 83 -11.01 -15.92 -11.68
C VAL A 83 -11.84 -16.15 -12.94
N ASN A 84 -11.34 -15.75 -14.11
CA ASN A 84 -12.05 -15.89 -15.40
C ASN A 84 -11.92 -17.29 -16.00
#